data_AF-A0A957QKH1-F1
#
_entry.id   AF-A0A957QKH1-F1
#
_cell.length_a   1.000
_cell.length_b   1.000
_cell.length_c   1.000
_cell.angle_alpha   90.00
_cell.angle_beta   90.00
_cell.angle_gamma   90.00
#
_symmetry.space_group_name_H-M   'P 1'
#
loop_
_entity.id
_entity.type
_entity.pdbx_description
1 polymer ?
#
loop_
_entity_poly.entity_id
_entity_poly.type
_entity_poly.pdbx_seq_one_letter_code
_entity_poly.pdbx_strand_id
1 'polypeptide(L)'
;MPELPEFNESPTWNAPTKIIVVLVALILFALITYRFQSLIGLLSIAAMMAYLMHPIISFIDKRTPIKRSTVVLVAYLLLLVLLMGAMAALGVAAYNQVVALIEAVPDLITALAQQIDTLSQQTISIGSFSYDMAELLAGYDVNSLADQLLGLIQPAISQGSSLVGSVATTTLAILGNFFFIFVISIYIANDIPRLGGIIGDFAQ
;
A
#
# COMPACT_ATOMS: atom_id res chain seq x y z
N MET A 1 67.47 36.69 -9.99
CA MET A 1 66.27 36.51 -10.82
C MET A 1 65.33 35.59 -10.04
N PRO A 2 64.04 35.92 -9.86
CA PRO A 2 63.11 35.01 -9.21
C PRO A 2 62.65 33.95 -10.22
N GLU A 3 62.87 32.68 -9.90
CA GLU A 3 62.35 31.55 -10.68
C GLU A 3 60.82 31.50 -10.51
N LEU A 4 60.10 31.44 -11.64
CA LEU A 4 58.64 31.37 -11.64
C LEU A 4 58.20 29.98 -11.14
N PRO A 5 57.09 29.87 -10.39
CA PRO A 5 56.60 28.57 -9.92
C PRO A 5 56.23 27.71 -11.13
N GLU A 6 56.89 26.55 -11.28
CA GLU A 6 56.47 25.52 -12.22
C GLU A 6 55.08 25.03 -11.79
N PHE A 7 54.08 25.33 -12.62
CA PHE A 7 52.76 24.72 -12.48
C PHE A 7 52.93 23.23 -12.73
N ASN A 8 52.81 22.42 -11.67
CA ASN A 8 52.75 20.97 -11.75
C ASN A 8 51.50 20.57 -12.54
N GLU A 9 51.61 20.51 -13.87
CA GLU A 9 50.59 19.94 -14.73
C GLU A 9 50.51 18.45 -14.45
N SER A 10 49.41 18.02 -13.82
CA SER A 10 49.14 16.61 -13.58
C SER A 10 49.16 15.83 -14.90
N PRO A 11 49.73 14.60 -14.95
CA PRO A 11 49.88 13.84 -16.19
C PRO A 11 48.57 13.75 -16.96
N THR A 12 48.55 14.14 -18.23
CA THR A 12 47.36 14.05 -19.08
C THR A 12 47.04 12.58 -19.34
N TRP A 13 45.90 12.11 -18.87
CA TRP A 13 45.49 10.72 -19.03
C TRP A 13 45.38 10.35 -20.51
N ASN A 14 45.87 9.17 -20.88
CA ASN A 14 45.76 8.68 -22.25
C ASN A 14 44.29 8.44 -22.62
N ALA A 15 43.92 8.71 -23.88
CA ALA A 15 42.55 8.59 -24.40
C ALA A 15 41.84 7.26 -24.05
N PRO A 16 42.46 6.06 -24.20
CA PRO A 16 41.84 4.80 -23.79
C PRO A 16 41.53 4.74 -22.28
N THR A 17 42.40 5.27 -21.43
CA THR A 17 42.17 5.33 -19.97
C THR A 17 40.98 6.21 -19.64
N LYS A 18 40.85 7.36 -20.31
CA LYS A 18 39.70 8.26 -20.16
C LYS A 18 38.39 7.58 -20.56
N ILE A 19 38.39 6.83 -21.66
CA ILE A 19 37.22 6.06 -22.13
C ILE A 19 36.84 4.98 -21.11
N ILE A 20 37.82 4.22 -20.61
CA ILE A 20 37.57 3.18 -19.60
C ILE A 20 36.98 3.79 -18.33
N VAL A 21 37.53 4.89 -17.83
CA VAL A 21 37.03 5.53 -16.60
C VAL A 21 35.62 6.07 -16.79
N VAL A 22 35.30 6.69 -17.93
CA VAL A 22 33.94 7.16 -18.22
C VAL A 22 32.97 5.98 -18.33
N LEU A 23 33.34 4.89 -18.99
CA LEU A 23 32.51 3.68 -19.08
C LEU A 23 32.27 3.06 -17.70
N VAL A 24 33.32 2.89 -16.89
CA VAL A 24 33.21 2.36 -15.53
C VAL A 24 32.34 3.28 -14.67
N ALA A 25 32.55 4.59 -14.73
CA ALA A 25 31.73 5.56 -14.01
C ALA A 25 30.26 5.50 -14.44
N LEU A 26 29.99 5.37 -15.73
CA LEU A 26 28.63 5.26 -16.27
C LEU A 26 27.94 3.96 -15.82
N ILE A 27 28.67 2.84 -15.85
CA ILE A 27 28.17 1.55 -15.35
C ILE A 27 27.90 1.62 -13.85
N LEU A 28 28.82 2.20 -13.07
CA LEU A 28 28.63 2.38 -11.62
C LEU A 28 27.41 3.27 -11.33
N PHE A 29 27.26 4.39 -12.06
CA PHE A 29 26.11 5.27 -11.92
C PHE A 29 24.79 4.55 -12.26
N ALA A 30 24.76 3.77 -13.35
CA ALA A 30 23.60 2.97 -13.72
C ALA A 30 23.28 1.90 -12.67
N LEU A 31 24.29 1.20 -12.13
CA LEU A 31 24.13 0.21 -11.06
C LEU A 31 23.62 0.82 -9.77
N ILE A 32 24.15 1.98 -9.35
CA ILE A 32 23.68 2.73 -8.18
C ILE A 32 22.22 3.12 -8.40
N THR A 33 21.91 3.72 -9.55
CA THR A 33 20.54 4.16 -9.86
C THR A 33 19.57 2.98 -9.86
N TYR A 34 19.93 1.87 -10.49
CA TYR A 34 19.13 0.64 -10.49
C TYR A 34 18.95 0.07 -9.09
N ARG A 35 20.01 0.02 -8.28
CA ARG A 35 19.98 -0.51 -6.92
C ARG A 35 19.12 0.33 -5.97
N PHE A 36 19.17 1.66 -6.12
CA PHE A 36 18.50 2.61 -5.23
C PHE A 36 17.24 3.23 -5.83
N GLN A 37 16.74 2.73 -6.96
CA GLN A 37 15.52 3.22 -7.60
C GLN A 37 14.31 3.23 -6.64
N SER A 38 14.21 2.20 -5.79
CA SER A 38 13.15 2.14 -4.77
C SER A 38 13.24 3.30 -3.77
N LEU A 39 14.45 3.72 -3.37
CA LEU A 39 14.64 4.88 -2.50
C LEU A 39 14.20 6.18 -3.19
N ILE A 40 14.47 6.33 -4.49
CA ILE A 40 14.02 7.50 -5.26
C ILE A 40 12.49 7.61 -5.22
N GLY A 41 11.79 6.47 -5.37
CA GLY A 41 10.34 6.41 -5.23
C GLY A 41 9.87 6.85 -3.84
N LEU A 42 10.46 6.30 -2.77
CA LEU A 42 10.15 6.68 -1.39
C LEU A 42 10.44 8.16 -1.09
N LEU A 43 11.55 8.69 -1.60
CA LEU A 43 11.92 10.10 -1.45
C LEU A 43 10.93 11.01 -2.16
N SER A 44 10.47 10.61 -3.35
CA SER A 44 9.46 11.33 -4.12
C SER A 44 8.14 11.40 -3.35
N ILE A 45 7.68 10.28 -2.79
CA ILE A 45 6.46 10.24 -1.95
C ILE A 45 6.64 11.11 -0.70
N ALA A 46 7.82 11.08 -0.05
CA ALA A 46 8.11 11.93 1.10
C ALA A 46 8.07 13.41 0.76
N ALA A 47 8.61 13.81 -0.40
CA ALA A 47 8.55 15.17 -0.90
C ALA A 47 7.11 15.59 -1.24
N MET A 48 6.33 14.71 -1.89
CA MET A 48 4.90 14.94 -2.14
C MET A 48 4.12 15.10 -0.85
N MET A 49 4.39 14.28 0.16
CA MET A 49 3.78 14.38 1.48
C MET A 49 4.15 15.70 2.17
N ALA A 50 5.41 16.13 2.08
CA ALA A 50 5.87 17.40 2.65
C ALA A 50 5.17 18.58 1.99
N TYR A 51 5.02 18.51 0.68
CA TYR A 51 4.26 19.49 -0.09
C TYR A 51 2.77 19.50 0.29
N LEU A 52 2.15 18.32 0.45
CA LEU A 52 0.76 18.19 0.85
C LEU A 52 0.50 18.76 2.25
N MET A 53 1.47 18.64 3.14
CA MET A 53 1.36 19.11 4.53
C MET A 53 1.70 20.58 4.70
N HIS A 54 2.36 21.19 3.71
CA HIS A 54 2.70 22.61 3.68
C HIS A 54 1.52 23.57 3.94
N PRO A 55 0.34 23.46 3.28
CA PRO A 55 -0.78 24.36 3.55
C PRO A 55 -1.26 24.27 5.00
N ILE A 56 -1.31 23.06 5.57
CA ILE A 56 -1.76 22.85 6.95
C ILE A 56 -0.76 23.44 7.94
N ILE A 57 0.54 23.16 7.73
CA ILE A 57 1.62 23.70 8.57
C ILE A 57 1.64 25.22 8.52
N SER A 58 1.60 25.82 7.32
CA SER A 58 1.64 27.27 7.14
C SER A 58 0.39 27.96 7.70
N PHE A 59 -0.77 27.30 7.66
CA PHE A 59 -1.97 27.81 8.29
C PHE A 59 -1.83 27.89 9.81
N ILE A 60 -1.29 26.86 10.46
CA ILE A 60 -1.10 26.82 11.92
C ILE A 60 0.02 27.78 12.34
N ASP A 61 1.13 27.81 11.60
CA ASP A 61 2.30 28.66 11.85
C ASP A 61 1.93 30.15 11.79
N LYS A 62 1.05 30.56 10.86
CA LYS A 62 0.56 31.95 10.78
C LYS A 62 -0.42 32.33 11.89
N ARG A 63 -1.10 31.35 12.50
CA ARG A 63 -2.15 31.56 13.51
C ARG A 63 -1.64 31.43 14.95
N THR A 64 -0.41 30.95 15.13
CA THR A 64 0.15 30.64 16.45
C THR A 64 1.58 31.19 16.59
N PRO A 65 1.99 31.66 17.77
CA PRO A 65 3.35 32.15 18.01
C PRO A 65 4.39 31.02 18.22
N ILE A 66 4.07 29.79 17.81
CA ILE A 66 4.86 28.60 18.10
C ILE A 66 6.02 28.50 17.11
N LYS A 67 7.17 27.97 17.54
CA LYS A 67 8.29 27.67 16.63
C LYS A 67 7.81 26.71 15.53
N ARG A 68 8.04 27.07 14.27
CA ARG A 68 7.65 26.26 13.10
C ARG A 68 7.99 24.78 13.21
N SER A 69 9.17 24.43 13.71
CA SER A 69 9.58 23.02 13.89
C SER A 69 8.61 22.24 14.80
N THR A 70 8.07 22.86 15.83
CA THR A 70 7.04 22.28 16.70
C THR A 70 5.71 22.15 15.96
N VAL A 71 5.33 23.14 15.15
CA VAL A 71 4.12 23.09 14.33
C VAL A 71 4.19 21.92 13.34
N VAL A 72 5.34 21.75 12.66
CA VAL A 72 5.60 20.62 11.75
C VAL A 72 5.46 19.31 12.54
N LEU A 73 6.15 19.16 13.66
CA LEU A 73 6.11 17.92 14.45
C LEU A 73 4.68 17.57 14.90
N VAL A 74 3.93 18.53 15.42
CA VAL A 74 2.56 18.32 15.88
C VAL A 74 1.64 17.98 14.71
N ALA A 75 1.73 18.68 13.59
CA ALA A 75 0.93 18.40 12.40
C ALA A 75 1.16 16.97 11.88
N TYR A 76 2.42 16.53 11.82
CA TYR A 76 2.77 15.17 11.43
C TYR A 76 2.32 14.14 12.46
N LEU A 77 2.46 14.39 13.77
CA LEU A 77 1.95 13.47 14.78
C LEU A 77 0.42 13.31 14.72
N LEU A 78 -0.31 14.40 14.48
CA LEU A 78 -1.76 14.33 14.28
C LEU A 78 -2.11 13.52 13.03
N LEU A 79 -1.39 13.75 11.91
CA LEU A 79 -1.57 12.97 10.69
C LEU A 79 -1.28 11.48 10.93
N LEU A 80 -0.23 11.16 11.69
CA LEU A 80 0.14 9.79 12.03
C LEU A 80 -0.99 9.09 12.79
N VAL A 81 -1.55 9.74 13.82
CA VAL A 81 -2.66 9.21 14.60
C VAL A 81 -3.90 9.02 13.73
N LEU A 82 -4.21 10.00 12.87
CA LEU A 82 -5.33 9.92 11.93
C LEU A 82 -5.18 8.71 10.98
N LEU A 83 -4.00 8.53 10.40
CA LEU A 83 -3.73 7.44 9.47
C LEU A 83 -3.78 6.08 10.16
N MET A 84 -3.15 5.95 11.33
CA MET A 84 -3.21 4.70 12.11
C MET A 84 -4.65 4.37 12.52
N GLY A 85 -5.41 5.37 12.97
CA GLY A 85 -6.83 5.21 13.31
C GLY A 85 -7.67 4.79 12.10
N ALA A 86 -7.47 5.43 10.95
CA ALA A 86 -8.16 5.09 9.71
C ALA A 86 -7.81 3.67 9.23
N MET A 87 -6.53 3.29 9.26
CA MET A 87 -6.09 1.93 8.89
C MET A 87 -6.66 0.88 9.84
N ALA A 88 -6.68 1.14 11.15
CA ALA A 88 -7.28 0.24 12.12
C ALA A 88 -8.79 0.10 11.88
N ALA A 89 -9.51 1.21 11.68
CA ALA A 89 -10.94 1.20 11.41
C ALA A 89 -11.28 0.44 10.10
N LEU A 90 -10.51 0.69 9.03
CA LEU A 90 -10.65 -0.02 7.76
C LEU A 90 -10.33 -1.51 7.91
N GLY A 91 -9.29 -1.86 8.66
CA GLY A 91 -8.92 -3.25 8.93
C GLY A 91 -10.01 -4.00 9.68
N VAL A 92 -10.56 -3.40 10.73
CA VAL A 92 -11.69 -3.96 11.49
C VAL A 92 -12.93 -4.07 10.62
N ALA A 93 -13.26 -3.05 9.82
CA ALA A 93 -14.41 -3.08 8.92
C ALA A 93 -14.27 -4.18 7.87
N ALA A 94 -13.10 -4.33 7.25
CA ALA A 94 -12.82 -5.38 6.28
C ALA A 94 -12.89 -6.77 6.91
N TYR A 95 -12.32 -6.95 8.11
CA TYR A 95 -12.41 -8.22 8.84
C TYR A 95 -13.86 -8.57 9.16
N ASN A 96 -14.63 -7.63 9.71
CA ASN A 96 -16.03 -7.85 10.04
C ASN A 96 -16.87 -8.17 8.80
N GLN A 97 -16.59 -7.56 7.65
CA GLN A 97 -17.26 -7.88 6.38
C GLN A 97 -16.99 -9.32 5.94
N VAL A 98 -15.73 -9.78 6.05
CA VAL A 98 -15.37 -11.17 5.71
C VAL A 98 -16.05 -12.16 6.65
N VAL A 99 -16.03 -11.90 7.97
CA VAL A 99 -16.70 -12.75 8.96
C VAL A 99 -18.21 -12.79 8.71
N ALA A 100 -18.85 -11.64 8.48
CA ALA A 100 -20.28 -11.58 8.20
C ALA A 100 -20.66 -12.37 6.93
N LEU A 101 -19.82 -12.34 5.90
CA LEU A 101 -20.03 -13.17 4.70
C LEU A 101 -19.91 -14.67 5.03
N ILE A 102 -18.90 -15.07 5.80
CA ILE A 102 -18.71 -16.47 6.20
C ILE A 102 -19.90 -16.95 7.05
N GLU A 103 -20.36 -16.14 7.99
CA GLU A 103 -21.49 -16.46 8.87
C GLU A 103 -22.84 -16.48 8.12
N ALA A 104 -23.01 -15.66 7.08
CA ALA A 104 -24.24 -15.63 6.27
C ALA A 104 -24.35 -16.81 5.28
N VAL A 105 -23.24 -17.46 4.92
CA VAL A 105 -23.24 -18.51 3.89
C VAL A 105 -24.11 -19.73 4.25
N PRO A 106 -24.05 -20.32 5.47
CA PRO A 106 -24.92 -21.43 5.86
C PRO A 106 -26.42 -21.10 5.75
N ASP A 107 -26.80 -19.90 6.18
CA ASP A 107 -28.20 -19.44 6.12
C ASP A 107 -28.65 -19.27 4.66
N LEU A 108 -27.79 -18.73 3.80
CA LEU A 108 -28.05 -18.63 2.36
C LEU A 108 -28.22 -20.01 1.72
N ILE A 109 -27.37 -20.99 2.06
CA ILE A 109 -27.47 -22.36 1.55
C ILE A 109 -28.78 -23.01 2.01
N THR A 110 -29.14 -22.84 3.28
CA THR A 110 -30.38 -23.40 3.84
C THR A 110 -31.62 -22.75 3.22
N ALA A 111 -31.61 -21.44 3.03
CA ALA A 111 -32.68 -20.71 2.37
C ALA A 111 -32.87 -21.15 0.91
N LEU A 112 -31.77 -21.38 0.19
CA LEU A 112 -31.79 -21.92 -1.17
C LEU A 112 -32.36 -23.34 -1.21
N ALA A 113 -31.94 -24.22 -0.28
CA ALA A 113 -32.45 -25.58 -0.20
C ALA A 113 -33.97 -25.60 0.08
N GLN A 114 -34.45 -24.75 0.99
CA GLN A 114 -35.88 -24.61 1.29
C GLN A 114 -36.68 -24.08 0.09
N GLN A 115 -36.14 -23.13 -0.68
CA GLN A 115 -36.78 -22.66 -1.91
C GLN A 115 -36.87 -23.77 -2.96
N ILE A 116 -35.83 -24.59 -3.11
CA ILE A 116 -35.85 -25.74 -4.02
C ILE A 116 -36.89 -26.78 -3.56
N ASP A 117 -36.97 -27.07 -2.27
CA ASP A 117 -37.98 -28.00 -1.72
C ASP A 117 -39.41 -27.49 -1.95
N THR A 118 -39.65 -26.19 -1.73
CA THR A 118 -40.95 -25.56 -1.99
C THR A 118 -41.35 -25.62 -3.46
N LEU A 119 -40.38 -25.47 -4.37
CA LEU A 119 -40.59 -25.60 -5.82
C LEU A 119 -40.79 -27.07 -6.26
N SER A 120 -40.16 -28.02 -5.57
CA SER A 120 -40.32 -29.47 -5.78
C SER A 120 -41.74 -29.95 -5.47
N GLN A 121 -42.41 -29.32 -4.50
CA GLN A 121 -43.78 -29.64 -4.11
C GLN A 121 -44.85 -29.03 -5.04
N GLN A 122 -44.45 -28.24 -6.05
CA GLN A 122 -45.40 -27.71 -7.03
C GLN A 122 -45.63 -28.70 -8.18
N THR A 123 -46.86 -29.19 -8.30
CA THR A 123 -47.26 -30.02 -9.45
C THR A 123 -47.47 -29.13 -10.67
N ILE A 124 -46.62 -29.27 -11.70
CA ILE A 124 -46.84 -28.56 -12.97
C ILE A 124 -47.75 -29.42 -13.85
N SER A 125 -48.98 -28.95 -14.03
CA SER A 125 -49.92 -29.50 -15.01
C SER A 125 -49.64 -28.88 -16.39
N ILE A 126 -49.17 -29.68 -17.34
CA ILE A 126 -49.08 -29.31 -18.76
C ILE A 126 -50.15 -30.12 -19.50
N GLY A 127 -51.34 -29.53 -19.69
CA GLY A 127 -52.46 -30.20 -20.35
C GLY A 127 -53.01 -31.38 -19.54
N SER A 128 -53.23 -32.54 -20.18
CA SER A 128 -53.75 -33.77 -19.54
C SER A 128 -52.68 -34.60 -18.81
N PHE A 129 -51.42 -34.15 -18.79
CA PHE A 129 -50.32 -34.82 -18.10
C PHE A 129 -49.97 -34.07 -16.82
N SER A 130 -50.06 -34.76 -15.69
CA SER A 130 -49.60 -34.30 -14.38
C SER A 130 -48.21 -34.85 -14.13
N TYR A 131 -47.19 -34.00 -14.14
CA TYR A 131 -45.85 -34.38 -13.68
C TYR A 131 -45.65 -33.84 -12.27
N ASP A 132 -45.37 -34.75 -11.34
CA ASP A 132 -44.97 -34.40 -9.99
C ASP A 132 -43.48 -34.04 -10.00
N MET A 133 -43.15 -32.81 -9.64
CA MET A 133 -41.78 -32.33 -9.66
C MET A 133 -40.93 -33.06 -8.59
N ALA A 134 -41.59 -33.60 -7.56
CA ALA A 134 -40.97 -34.44 -6.54
C ALA A 134 -40.40 -35.74 -7.12
N GLU A 135 -41.04 -36.34 -8.12
CA GLU A 135 -40.59 -37.59 -8.75
C GLU A 135 -39.41 -37.36 -9.70
N LEU A 136 -39.35 -36.18 -10.33
CA LEU A 136 -38.22 -35.73 -11.16
C LEU A 136 -36.98 -35.37 -10.33
N LEU A 137 -37.18 -34.79 -9.15
CA LEU A 137 -36.10 -34.37 -8.24
C LEU A 137 -35.66 -35.46 -7.25
N ALA A 138 -36.44 -36.53 -7.07
CA ALA A 138 -36.11 -37.66 -6.19
C ALA A 138 -34.78 -38.37 -6.54
N GLY A 139 -34.27 -38.20 -7.76
CA GLY A 139 -32.95 -38.71 -8.17
C GLY A 139 -31.76 -37.85 -7.74
N TYR A 140 -31.99 -36.63 -7.25
CA TYR A 140 -30.96 -35.69 -6.82
C TYR A 140 -31.11 -35.40 -5.32
N ASP A 141 -30.20 -35.96 -4.52
CA ASP A 141 -30.15 -35.69 -3.08
C ASP A 141 -29.68 -34.25 -2.84
N VAL A 142 -30.63 -33.37 -2.56
CA VAL A 142 -30.42 -31.93 -2.30
C VAL A 142 -29.46 -31.70 -1.13
N ASN A 143 -29.36 -32.66 -0.19
CA ASN A 143 -28.43 -32.60 0.93
C ASN A 143 -26.98 -32.80 0.47
N SER A 144 -26.75 -33.68 -0.53
CA SER A 144 -25.42 -33.91 -1.08
C SER A 144 -24.85 -32.69 -1.82
N LEU A 145 -25.72 -31.84 -2.38
CA LEU A 145 -25.36 -30.55 -2.99
C LEU A 145 -24.94 -29.54 -1.91
N ALA A 146 -25.67 -29.51 -0.79
CA ALA A 146 -25.31 -28.66 0.35
C ALA A 146 -23.94 -29.07 0.95
N ASP A 147 -23.71 -30.37 1.14
CA ASP A 147 -22.43 -30.90 1.64
C ASP A 147 -21.25 -30.60 0.70
N GLN A 148 -21.46 -30.70 -0.62
CA GLN A 148 -20.46 -30.34 -1.61
C GLN A 148 -20.11 -28.85 -1.58
N LEU A 149 -21.11 -27.98 -1.44
CA LEU A 149 -20.90 -26.53 -1.32
C LEU A 149 -20.16 -26.18 -0.03
N LEU A 150 -20.51 -26.80 1.10
CA LEU A 150 -19.79 -26.65 2.38
C LEU A 150 -18.32 -27.09 2.27
N GLY A 151 -18.06 -28.17 1.53
CA GLY A 151 -16.70 -28.64 1.23
C GLY A 151 -15.85 -27.64 0.43
N LEU A 152 -16.46 -26.78 -0.37
CA LEU A 152 -15.74 -25.72 -1.13
C LEU A 152 -15.40 -24.49 -0.27
N ILE A 153 -16.12 -24.28 0.84
CA ILE A 153 -15.93 -23.12 1.74
C ILE A 153 -14.94 -23.42 2.86
N GLN A 154 -14.85 -24.69 3.32
CA GLN A 154 -13.87 -25.12 4.34
C GLN A 154 -12.42 -24.68 4.05
N PRO A 155 -11.91 -24.73 2.80
CA PRO A 155 -10.59 -24.24 2.47
C PRO A 155 -10.42 -22.74 2.70
N ALA A 156 -11.46 -21.92 2.47
CA ALA A 156 -11.40 -20.48 2.71
C ALA A 156 -11.33 -20.15 4.21
N ILE A 157 -12.00 -20.97 5.05
CA ILE A 157 -11.95 -20.86 6.51
C ILE A 157 -10.58 -21.32 7.05
N SER A 158 -10.04 -22.41 6.53
CA SER A 158 -8.75 -22.98 7.00
C SER A 158 -7.52 -22.26 6.45
N GLN A 159 -7.57 -21.67 5.25
CA GLN A 159 -6.48 -20.85 4.73
C GLN A 159 -6.30 -19.52 5.48
N GLY A 160 -7.28 -19.10 6.28
CA GLY A 160 -7.16 -17.92 7.14
C GLY A 160 -5.98 -17.98 8.12
N SER A 161 -5.50 -19.17 8.50
CA SER A 161 -4.42 -19.34 9.48
C SER A 161 -3.01 -19.18 8.91
N SER A 162 -2.77 -19.49 7.63
CA SER A 162 -1.44 -19.35 7.01
C SER A 162 -1.11 -17.90 6.61
N LEU A 163 -2.13 -17.04 6.52
CA LEU A 163 -1.99 -15.61 6.25
C LEU A 163 -1.29 -14.86 7.39
N VAL A 164 -1.27 -15.40 8.61
CA VAL A 164 -0.68 -14.71 9.78
C VAL A 164 0.82 -14.44 9.60
N GLY A 165 1.56 -15.39 9.00
CA GLY A 165 3.01 -15.27 8.79
C GLY A 165 3.39 -14.28 7.67
N SER A 166 2.63 -14.25 6.57
CA SER A 166 2.87 -13.33 5.45
C SER A 166 2.37 -11.91 5.73
N VAL A 167 1.33 -11.77 6.54
CA VAL A 167 0.87 -10.46 7.05
C VAL A 167 1.95 -9.84 7.92
N ALA A 168 2.56 -10.58 8.85
CA ALA A 168 3.59 -10.04 9.73
C ALA A 168 4.79 -9.43 8.97
N THR A 169 5.35 -10.13 7.98
CA THR A 169 6.48 -9.62 7.18
C THR A 169 6.10 -8.44 6.30
N THR A 170 4.91 -8.48 5.69
CA THR A 170 4.40 -7.39 4.87
C THR A 170 4.11 -6.14 5.70
N THR A 171 3.53 -6.29 6.88
CA THR A 171 3.27 -5.19 7.81
C THR A 171 4.57 -4.53 8.26
N LEU A 172 5.60 -5.30 8.61
CA LEU A 172 6.91 -4.74 8.97
C LEU A 172 7.52 -3.91 7.83
N ALA A 173 7.45 -4.41 6.59
CA ALA A 173 7.95 -3.68 5.43
C ALA A 173 7.16 -2.38 5.16
N ILE A 174 5.83 -2.43 5.24
CA ILE A 174 4.97 -1.24 5.09
C ILE A 174 5.27 -0.22 6.18
N LEU A 175 5.35 -0.65 7.45
CA LEU A 175 5.67 0.24 8.57
C LEU A 175 7.06 0.85 8.44
N GLY A 176 8.06 0.07 8.01
CA GLY A 176 9.41 0.58 7.75
C GLY A 176 9.45 1.63 6.64
N ASN A 177 8.79 1.35 5.51
CA ASN A 177 8.68 2.30 4.40
C ASN A 177 7.92 3.55 4.80
N PHE A 178 6.79 3.38 5.49
CA PHE A 178 5.97 4.47 5.99
C PHE A 178 6.77 5.35 6.96
N PHE A 179 7.48 4.75 7.92
CA PHE A 179 8.34 5.47 8.86
C PHE A 179 9.43 6.26 8.13
N PHE A 180 10.13 5.64 7.16
CA PHE A 180 11.13 6.32 6.35
C PHE A 180 10.54 7.53 5.60
N ILE A 181 9.41 7.34 4.91
CA ILE A 181 8.69 8.42 4.21
C ILE A 181 8.36 9.54 5.21
N PHE A 182 7.84 9.20 6.39
CA PHE A 182 7.41 10.18 7.39
C PHE A 182 8.58 11.02 7.91
N VAL A 183 9.68 10.37 8.29
CA VAL A 183 10.88 11.04 8.81
C VAL A 183 11.49 11.98 7.76
N ILE A 184 11.67 11.49 6.53
CA ILE A 184 12.21 12.30 5.44
C ILE A 184 11.26 13.45 5.10
N SER A 185 9.95 13.20 5.11
CA SER A 185 8.95 14.23 4.84
C SER A 185 8.98 15.35 5.89
N ILE A 186 9.12 15.00 7.18
CA ILE A 186 9.29 15.98 8.27
C ILE A 186 10.53 16.83 8.04
N TYR A 187 11.66 16.20 7.69
CA TYR A 187 12.91 16.89 7.42
C TYR A 187 12.75 17.90 6.28
N ILE A 188 12.19 17.45 5.15
CA ILE A 188 11.90 18.30 3.98
C ILE A 188 10.97 19.46 4.37
N ALA A 189 9.84 19.19 5.06
CA ALA A 189 8.86 20.21 5.45
C ALA A 189 9.45 21.28 6.37
N ASN A 190 10.39 20.90 7.23
CA ASN A 190 11.09 21.79 8.14
C ASN A 190 12.14 22.65 7.43
N ASP A 191 12.89 22.09 6.47
CA ASP A 191 14.02 22.76 5.82
C ASP A 191 13.68 23.51 4.50
N ILE A 192 12.52 23.25 3.87
CA ILE A 192 12.07 23.97 2.66
C ILE A 192 12.29 25.50 2.68
N PRO A 193 12.00 26.25 3.78
CA PRO A 193 12.18 27.70 3.81
C PRO A 193 13.64 28.14 3.74
N ARG A 194 14.54 27.33 4.29
CA ARG A 194 15.98 27.64 4.34
C ARG A 194 16.60 27.50 2.95
N LEU A 195 16.14 26.51 2.19
CA LEU A 195 16.59 26.29 0.80
C LEU A 195 16.21 27.46 -0.12
N GLY A 196 15.03 28.06 0.08
CA GLY A 196 14.59 29.23 -0.69
C GLY A 196 15.46 30.49 -0.45
N GLY A 197 15.95 30.68 0.77
CA GLY A 197 16.83 31.81 1.11
C GLY A 197 18.19 31.73 0.40
N ILE A 198 18.81 30.54 0.39
CA ILE A 198 20.14 30.32 -0.20
C ILE A 198 20.12 30.59 -1.72
N ILE A 199 19.05 30.17 -2.42
CA ILE A 199 18.93 30.40 -3.87
C ILE A 199 18.72 31.89 -4.19
N GLY A 200 18.04 32.63 -3.31
CA GLY A 200 17.88 34.08 -3.43
C GLY A 200 19.19 34.84 -3.36
N ASP A 201 20.11 34.41 -2.49
CA ASP A 201 21.44 35.02 -2.33
C ASP A 201 22.40 34.73 -3.50
N PHE A 202 22.20 33.63 -4.25
CA PHE A 202 22.97 33.32 -5.46
C PHE A 202 22.43 34.01 -6.72
N ALA A 203 21.20 34.53 -6.68
CA ALA A 203 20.56 35.20 -7.80
C ALA A 203 20.70 36.74 -7.77
N GLN A 204 21.37 37.29 -6.75
CA GLN A 204 21.78 38.69 -6.64
C GLN A 204 23.28 38.82 -6.91
#